data_AF-A0A520E8E0-F1
#
_entry.id   AF-A0A520E8E0-F1
#
_cell.length_a   1.000
_cell.length_b   1.000
_cell.length_c   1.000
_cell.angle_alpha   90.00
_cell.angle_beta   90.00
_cell.angle_gamma   90.00
#
_symmetry.space_group_name_H-M   'P 1'
#
loop_
_entity.id
_entity.type
_entity.pdbx_description
1 polymer ?
#
loop_
_entity_poly.entity_id
_entity_poly.type
_entity_poly.pdbx_seq_one_letter_code
_entity_poly.pdbx_strand_id
1 'polypeptide(L)'
;MACALLILPAVSAFAQPTVYRCETNRKVAYSDEPCIGAKVIDATPTQGMDKMTGRTSKGKEVRRDELNRMFDGAVRPITGKSTEEMNVLRRRVHLPGKDQAQCGSLDDRLARLEAAAPTAAARDKAKADFDLYQARKQFFDLRC
;
A
#
# COMPACT_ATOMS: atom_id res chain seq x y z
N MET A 1 -2.41 40.42 -0.17
CA MET A 1 -1.57 39.27 0.21
C MET A 1 -2.31 38.00 -0.19
N ALA A 2 -1.96 37.40 -1.33
CA ALA A 2 -2.58 36.17 -1.81
C ALA A 2 -1.79 34.98 -1.22
N CYS A 3 -2.40 34.27 -0.29
CA CYS A 3 -1.83 33.08 0.32
C CYS A 3 -2.12 31.89 -0.60
N ALA A 4 -1.16 31.53 -1.45
CA ALA A 4 -1.24 30.35 -2.29
C ALA A 4 -1.11 29.09 -1.43
N LEU A 5 -2.23 28.43 -1.16
CA LEU A 5 -2.29 27.09 -0.58
C LEU A 5 -1.71 26.08 -1.58
N LEU A 6 -0.43 25.77 -1.43
CA LEU A 6 0.22 24.63 -2.08
C LEU A 6 -0.36 23.34 -1.51
N ILE A 7 -1.29 22.73 -2.25
CA ILE A 7 -1.77 21.37 -2.00
C ILE A 7 -0.62 20.43 -2.36
N LEU A 8 0.08 19.89 -1.34
CA LEU A 8 1.06 18.83 -1.57
C LEU A 8 0.33 17.58 -2.06
N PRO A 9 0.70 16.99 -3.21
CA PRO A 9 0.21 15.67 -3.58
C PRO A 9 0.78 14.66 -2.59
N ALA A 10 -0.10 13.99 -1.85
CA ALA A 10 0.28 12.85 -1.02
C ALA A 10 0.91 11.78 -1.92
N VAL A 11 2.23 11.62 -1.80
CA VAL A 11 2.98 10.59 -2.51
C VAL A 11 2.49 9.25 -1.97
N SER A 12 1.70 8.53 -2.76
CA SER A 12 1.18 7.23 -2.34
C SER A 12 2.35 6.26 -2.35
N ALA A 13 2.75 5.82 -1.16
CA ALA A 13 3.85 4.90 -0.95
C ALA A 13 3.66 3.62 -1.76
N PHE A 14 4.75 3.12 -2.35
CA PHE A 14 4.78 1.82 -3.00
C PHE A 14 4.38 0.75 -1.97
N ALA A 15 3.18 0.18 -2.12
CA ALA A 15 2.77 -0.97 -1.33
C ALA A 15 3.52 -2.23 -1.81
N GLN A 16 4.77 -2.38 -1.35
CA GLN A 16 5.43 -3.67 -1.16
C GLN A 16 4.59 -4.51 -0.17
N PRO A 17 4.73 -5.86 -0.13
CA PRO A 17 3.96 -6.69 0.80
C PRO A 17 4.01 -6.10 2.20
N THR A 18 2.84 -5.79 2.75
CA THR A 18 2.72 -5.15 4.06
C THR A 18 3.22 -6.12 5.12
N VAL A 19 4.34 -5.79 5.77
CA VAL A 19 4.87 -6.61 6.86
C VAL A 19 4.22 -6.14 8.15
N TYR A 20 3.51 -7.05 8.79
CA TYR A 20 2.85 -6.83 10.06
C TYR A 20 3.78 -7.21 11.20
N ARG A 21 3.97 -6.27 12.13
CA ARG A 21 4.61 -6.55 13.42
C ARG A 21 3.54 -6.94 14.43
N CYS A 22 3.49 -8.23 14.75
CA CYS A 22 2.56 -8.82 15.72
C CYS A 22 3.24 -8.98 17.08
N GLU A 23 2.61 -8.50 18.16
CA GLU A 23 3.09 -8.71 19.52
C GLU A 23 2.17 -9.71 20.24
N THR A 24 2.63 -10.94 20.47
CA THR A 24 1.89 -11.97 21.20
C THR A 24 2.73 -12.47 22.37
N ASN A 25 2.23 -12.36 23.61
CA ASN A 25 2.93 -12.84 24.82
C ASN A 25 4.38 -12.31 24.96
N ARG A 26 4.59 -11.01 24.73
CA ARG A 26 5.91 -10.33 24.73
C ARG A 26 6.91 -10.82 23.66
N LYS A 27 6.48 -11.67 22.73
CA LYS A 27 7.28 -12.05 21.55
C LYS A 27 6.80 -11.24 20.35
N VAL A 28 7.75 -10.65 19.64
CA VAL A 28 7.50 -9.91 18.41
C VAL A 28 7.70 -10.87 17.24
N ALA A 29 6.65 -11.12 16.46
CA ALA A 29 6.71 -11.86 15.22
C ALA A 29 6.46 -10.92 14.04
N TYR A 30 7.23 -11.08 12.98
CA TYR A 30 7.01 -10.40 11.72
C TYR A 30 6.35 -11.39 10.78
N SER A 31 5.18 -11.02 10.27
CA SER A 31 4.41 -11.86 9.35
C SER A 31 3.87 -11.00 8.21
N ASP A 32 3.76 -11.61 7.04
CA ASP A 32 3.02 -11.12 5.88
C ASP A 32 1.49 -11.28 6.07
N GLU A 33 1.06 -12.11 7.02
CA GLU A 33 -0.35 -12.23 7.40
C GLU A 33 -0.78 -11.17 8.42
N PRO A 34 -1.95 -10.54 8.25
CA PRO A 34 -2.46 -9.56 9.20
C PRO A 34 -2.79 -10.19 10.56
N CYS A 35 -2.52 -9.45 11.64
CA CYS A 35 -2.83 -9.84 13.02
C CYS A 35 -3.54 -8.71 13.78
N ILE A 36 -4.19 -9.05 14.91
CA ILE A 36 -4.95 -8.08 15.71
C ILE A 36 -4.00 -7.09 16.37
N GLY A 37 -4.28 -5.79 16.23
CA GLY A 37 -3.43 -4.71 16.80
C GLY A 37 -2.06 -4.55 16.12
N ALA A 38 -1.86 -5.15 14.94
CA ALA A 38 -0.60 -5.08 14.21
C ALA A 38 -0.22 -3.65 13.82
N LYS A 39 1.07 -3.34 13.98
CA LYS A 39 1.66 -2.15 13.36
C LYS A 39 2.20 -2.52 11.99
N VAL A 40 1.80 -1.77 10.97
CA VAL A 40 2.35 -1.88 9.62
C VAL A 40 3.76 -1.33 9.65
N ILE A 41 4.72 -2.12 9.17
CA ILE A 41 6.10 -1.69 9.01
C ILE A 41 6.35 -1.41 7.53
N ASP A 42 6.91 -0.24 7.24
CA ASP A 42 7.42 0.06 5.90
C ASP A 42 8.68 -0.74 5.65
N ALA A 43 8.55 -1.79 4.84
CA ALA A 43 9.65 -2.65 4.42
C ALA A 43 10.22 -2.24 3.05
N THR A 44 9.96 -1.01 2.57
CA THR A 44 10.45 -0.55 1.26
C THR A 44 11.98 -0.64 1.22
N PRO A 45 12.56 -1.49 0.36
CA PRO A 45 14.00 -1.55 0.19
C PRO A 45 14.49 -0.20 -0.32
N THR A 46 15.50 0.37 0.34
CA THR A 46 16.12 1.60 -0.15
C THR A 46 16.73 1.31 -1.52
N GLN A 47 16.41 2.14 -2.52
CA GLN A 47 17.07 2.03 -3.82
C GLN A 47 18.53 2.42 -3.63
N GLY A 48 19.42 1.44 -3.59
CA GLY A 48 20.85 1.65 -3.37
C GLY A 48 21.50 2.57 -4.41
N MET A 49 22.69 3.08 -4.10
CA MET A 49 23.46 3.95 -5.00
C MET A 49 23.67 3.31 -6.38
N ASP A 50 23.02 3.87 -7.41
CA ASP A 50 23.01 3.36 -8.79
C ASP A 50 24.30 3.69 -9.60
N LYS A 51 25.19 4.52 -9.05
CA LYS A 51 26.37 5.04 -9.77
C LYS A 51 27.59 5.13 -8.84
N MET A 52 28.58 4.27 -9.03
CA MET A 52 29.95 4.48 -8.50
C MET A 52 31.05 4.41 -9.59
N THR A 53 30.82 3.77 -10.74
CA THR A 53 31.92 3.44 -11.69
C THR A 53 31.56 3.57 -13.17
N GLY A 54 30.62 4.44 -13.55
CA GLY A 54 30.23 4.65 -14.96
C GLY A 54 29.38 3.53 -15.58
N ARG A 55 29.23 2.39 -14.90
CA ARG A 55 28.25 1.34 -15.21
C ARG A 55 27.08 1.41 -14.24
N THR A 56 25.90 1.70 -14.78
CA THR A 56 24.61 1.60 -14.07
C THR A 56 24.26 0.13 -13.90
N SER A 57 24.19 -0.34 -12.66
CA SER A 57 23.80 -1.72 -12.32
C SER A 57 22.47 -1.71 -11.57
N LYS A 58 21.43 -1.24 -12.27
CA LYS A 58 20.05 -1.29 -11.75
C LYS A 58 19.59 -2.75 -11.59
N GLY A 59 19.05 -3.05 -10.42
CA GLY A 59 18.32 -4.29 -10.16
C GLY A 59 17.13 -4.48 -11.10
N LYS A 60 16.73 -5.73 -11.33
CA LYS A 60 15.63 -6.11 -12.21
C LYS A 60 14.31 -5.42 -11.84
N GLU A 61 14.05 -5.30 -10.54
CA GLU A 61 12.84 -4.67 -9.99
C GLU A 61 12.81 -3.16 -10.30
N VAL A 62 13.89 -2.43 -9.98
CA VAL A 62 14.01 -1.00 -10.29
C VAL A 62 13.84 -0.73 -11.79
N ARG A 63 14.45 -1.56 -12.64
CA ARG A 63 14.31 -1.44 -14.10
C ARG A 63 12.87 -1.65 -14.56
N ARG A 64 12.17 -2.62 -13.99
CA ARG A 64 10.76 -2.90 -14.31
C ARG A 64 9.86 -1.75 -13.87
N ASP A 65 10.11 -1.17 -12.71
CA ASP A 65 9.33 -0.03 -12.20
C ASP A 65 9.53 1.22 -13.04
N GLU A 66 10.76 1.50 -13.49
CA GLU A 66 11.02 2.61 -14.42
C GLU A 66 10.28 2.42 -15.75
N LEU A 67 10.33 1.21 -16.32
CA LEU A 67 9.58 0.88 -17.53
C LEU A 67 8.08 1.08 -17.35
N ASN A 68 7.52 0.61 -16.24
CA ASN A 68 6.11 0.78 -15.93
C ASN A 68 5.74 2.27 -15.83
N ARG A 69 6.52 3.08 -15.10
CA ARG A 69 6.29 4.53 -14.97
C ARG A 69 6.34 5.26 -16.31
N MET A 70 7.30 4.91 -17.17
CA MET A 70 7.39 5.50 -18.51
C MET A 70 6.15 5.15 -19.36
N PHE A 71 5.73 3.89 -19.33
CA PHE A 71 4.54 3.44 -20.06
C PHE A 71 3.27 4.10 -19.52
N ASP A 72 3.08 4.12 -18.20
CA ASP A 72 1.92 4.73 -17.54
C ASP A 72 1.82 6.23 -17.88
N GLY A 73 2.95 6.94 -17.87
CA GLY A 73 3.01 8.34 -18.29
C GLY A 73 2.61 8.57 -19.75
N ALA A 74 3.00 7.66 -20.65
CA ALA A 74 2.66 7.73 -22.07
C ALA A 74 1.16 7.48 -22.34
N VAL A 75 0.54 6.56 -21.60
CA VAL A 75 -0.90 6.23 -21.77
C VAL A 75 -1.83 7.09 -20.92
N ARG A 76 -1.31 7.87 -19.96
CA ARG A 76 -2.09 8.74 -19.08
C ARG A 76 -3.07 9.69 -19.81
N PRO A 77 -2.73 10.32 -20.96
CA PRO A 77 -3.70 11.16 -21.67
C PRO A 77 -4.92 10.40 -22.19
N ILE A 78 -4.79 9.10 -22.40
CA ILE A 78 -5.85 8.22 -22.89
C ILE A 78 -6.62 7.60 -21.72
N THR A 79 -5.91 7.12 -20.70
CA THR A 79 -6.52 6.40 -19.57
C THR A 79 -7.02 7.33 -18.47
N GLY A 80 -6.46 8.54 -18.36
CA GLY A 80 -6.67 9.46 -17.24
C GLY A 80 -6.04 9.01 -15.92
N LYS A 81 -5.39 7.84 -15.88
CA LYS A 81 -4.95 7.18 -14.64
C LYS A 81 -3.54 7.59 -14.23
N SER A 82 -3.31 7.69 -12.93
CA SER A 82 -1.95 7.83 -12.37
C SER A 82 -1.18 6.50 -12.43
N THR A 83 0.13 6.56 -12.26
CA THR A 83 0.98 5.37 -12.12
C THR A 83 0.51 4.49 -10.95
N GLU A 84 0.08 5.10 -9.86
CA GLU A 84 -0.39 4.43 -8.65
C GLU A 84 -1.66 3.63 -8.93
N GLU A 85 -2.63 4.24 -9.61
CA GLU A 85 -3.86 3.58 -10.05
C GLU A 85 -3.56 2.46 -11.06
N MET A 86 -2.64 2.71 -12.00
CA MET A 86 -2.19 1.70 -12.95
C MET A 86 -1.52 0.52 -12.26
N ASN A 87 -0.74 0.76 -11.20
CA ASN A 87 -0.14 -0.31 -10.40
C ASN A 87 -1.20 -1.15 -9.70
N VAL A 88 -2.24 -0.54 -9.14
CA VAL A 88 -3.38 -1.27 -8.55
C VAL A 88 -4.05 -2.15 -9.60
N LEU A 89 -4.33 -1.61 -10.78
CA LEU A 89 -4.90 -2.39 -11.89
C LEU A 89 -3.98 -3.54 -12.31
N ARG A 90 -2.67 -3.28 -12.45
CA ARG A 90 -1.69 -4.29 -12.86
C ARG A 90 -1.59 -5.44 -11.85
N ARG A 91 -1.76 -5.14 -10.55
CA ARG A 91 -1.82 -6.17 -9.50
C ARG A 91 -3.11 -6.98 -9.59
N ARG A 92 -4.25 -6.34 -9.86
CA ARG A 92 -5.58 -6.97 -9.76
C ARG A 92 -6.14 -7.52 -11.07
N VAL A 93 -5.43 -7.33 -12.19
CA VAL A 93 -5.88 -7.80 -13.52
C VAL A 93 -6.16 -9.31 -13.58
N HIS A 94 -5.52 -10.09 -12.71
CA HIS A 94 -5.71 -11.54 -12.61
C HIS A 94 -6.95 -11.96 -11.81
N LEU A 95 -7.57 -11.04 -11.07
CA LEU A 95 -8.76 -11.31 -10.26
C LEU A 95 -10.04 -11.23 -11.12
N PRO A 96 -11.08 -12.00 -10.80
CA PRO A 96 -12.38 -11.85 -11.48
C PRO A 96 -13.00 -10.48 -11.14
N GLY A 97 -13.83 -9.95 -12.05
CA GLY A 97 -14.35 -8.58 -11.93
C GLY A 97 -15.12 -8.30 -10.63
N LYS A 98 -15.81 -9.31 -10.08
CA LYS A 98 -16.47 -9.20 -8.77
C LYS A 98 -15.47 -8.95 -7.64
N ASP A 99 -14.35 -9.68 -7.65
CA ASP A 99 -13.32 -9.55 -6.62
C ASP A 99 -12.55 -8.24 -6.78
N GLN A 100 -12.33 -7.78 -8.02
CA GLN A 100 -11.76 -6.45 -8.27
C GLN A 100 -12.61 -5.32 -7.67
N ALA A 101 -13.93 -5.39 -7.85
CA ALA A 101 -14.86 -4.44 -7.26
C ALA A 101 -14.87 -4.52 -5.72
N GLN A 102 -14.82 -5.73 -5.18
CA GLN A 102 -14.72 -5.93 -3.74
C GLN A 102 -13.42 -5.36 -3.17
N CYS A 103 -12.28 -5.56 -3.84
CA CYS A 103 -11.01 -4.95 -3.47
C CYS A 103 -11.10 -3.42 -3.43
N GLY A 104 -11.74 -2.80 -4.44
CA GLY A 104 -11.95 -1.35 -4.44
C GLY A 104 -12.77 -0.88 -3.24
N SER A 105 -13.85 -1.60 -2.88
CA SER A 105 -14.63 -1.27 -1.68
C SER A 105 -13.85 -1.45 -0.37
N LEU A 106 -12.93 -2.43 -0.34
CA LEU A 106 -12.08 -2.70 0.81
C LEU A 106 -10.95 -1.67 0.94
N ASP A 107 -10.42 -1.12 -0.15
CA ASP A 107 -9.44 -0.02 -0.12
C ASP A 107 -9.98 1.17 0.69
N ASP A 108 -11.19 1.64 0.36
CA ASP A 108 -11.83 2.77 1.04
C ASP A 108 -12.18 2.45 2.50
N ARG A 109 -12.57 1.19 2.78
CA ARG A 109 -12.87 0.75 4.14
C ARG A 109 -11.60 0.66 4.99
N LEU A 110 -10.52 0.11 4.44
CA LEU A 110 -9.23 0.00 5.12
C LEU A 110 -8.67 1.38 5.43
N ALA A 111 -8.64 2.30 4.48
CA ALA A 111 -8.15 3.66 4.70
C ALA A 111 -8.85 4.35 5.89
N ARG A 112 -10.19 4.18 6.00
CA ARG A 112 -10.97 4.71 7.14
C ARG A 112 -10.64 4.01 8.46
N LEU A 113 -10.57 2.68 8.46
CA LEU A 113 -10.29 1.90 9.67
C LEU A 113 -8.85 2.12 10.18
N GLU A 114 -7.88 2.29 9.28
CA GLU A 114 -6.49 2.58 9.61
C GLU A 114 -6.31 3.96 10.23
N ALA A 115 -7.10 4.96 9.80
CA ALA A 115 -7.12 6.28 10.43
C ALA A 115 -7.84 6.26 11.80
N ALA A 116 -8.89 5.45 11.95
CA ALA A 116 -9.72 5.41 13.14
C ALA A 116 -9.14 4.57 14.29
N ALA A 117 -8.57 3.40 13.99
CA ALA A 117 -8.12 2.46 15.02
C ALA A 117 -7.06 3.03 15.99
N PRO A 118 -6.05 3.82 15.55
CA PRO A 118 -5.06 4.41 16.47
C PRO A 118 -5.65 5.46 17.42
N THR A 119 -6.73 6.13 17.03
CA THR A 119 -7.35 7.25 17.77
C THR A 119 -8.61 6.84 18.54
N ALA A 120 -8.99 5.56 18.48
CA ALA A 120 -10.15 5.03 19.17
C ALA A 120 -10.02 5.17 20.70
N ALA A 121 -11.13 5.53 21.36
CA ALA A 121 -11.22 5.60 22.81
C ALA A 121 -10.91 4.23 23.46
N ALA A 122 -10.37 4.22 24.67
CA ALA A 122 -9.94 2.99 25.36
C ALA A 122 -11.04 1.92 25.43
N ARG A 123 -12.30 2.32 25.63
CA ARG A 123 -13.47 1.43 25.67
C ARG A 123 -13.77 0.75 24.32
N ASP A 124 -13.46 1.43 23.21
CA ASP A 124 -13.80 1.01 21.84
C ASP A 124 -12.58 0.44 21.10
N LYS A 125 -11.39 0.52 21.71
CA LYS A 125 -10.10 0.17 21.11
C LYS A 125 -10.04 -1.28 20.62
N ALA A 126 -10.48 -2.23 21.45
CA ALA A 126 -10.50 -3.65 21.09
C ALA A 126 -11.41 -3.92 19.88
N LYS A 127 -12.55 -3.25 19.82
CA LYS A 127 -13.47 -3.36 18.67
C LYS A 127 -12.85 -2.74 17.41
N ALA A 128 -12.25 -1.56 17.51
CA ALA A 128 -11.64 -0.88 16.37
C ALA A 128 -10.48 -1.70 15.78
N ASP A 129 -9.63 -2.30 16.64
CA ASP A 129 -8.53 -3.15 16.20
C ASP A 129 -9.02 -4.47 15.58
N PHE A 130 -10.12 -5.03 16.10
CA PHE A 130 -10.74 -6.22 15.50
C PHE A 130 -11.38 -5.94 14.14
N ASP A 131 -12.12 -4.83 14.01
CA ASP A 131 -12.76 -4.44 12.75
C ASP A 131 -11.70 -4.14 11.67
N LEU A 132 -10.57 -3.53 12.05
CA LEU A 132 -9.41 -3.34 11.17
C LEU A 132 -8.77 -4.67 10.76
N TYR A 133 -8.56 -5.59 11.72
CA TYR A 133 -8.04 -6.92 11.43
C TYR A 133 -8.92 -7.68 10.44
N GLN A 134 -10.24 -7.67 10.63
CA GLN A 134 -11.18 -8.37 9.76
C GLN A 134 -11.12 -7.83 8.33
N ALA A 135 -11.05 -6.51 8.17
CA ALA A 135 -10.92 -5.89 6.85
C ALA A 135 -9.58 -6.27 6.18
N ARG A 136 -8.47 -6.26 6.93
CA ARG A 136 -7.15 -6.67 6.41
C ARG A 136 -7.11 -8.14 6.02
N LYS A 137 -7.73 -9.01 6.82
CA LYS A 137 -7.87 -10.44 6.54
C LYS A 137 -8.62 -10.65 5.22
N GLN A 138 -9.77 -10.01 5.04
CA GLN A 138 -10.55 -10.10 3.79
C GLN A 138 -9.77 -9.62 2.57
N PHE A 139 -9.03 -8.51 2.73
CA PHE A 139 -8.19 -7.97 1.67
C PHE A 139 -7.07 -8.96 1.25
N PHE A 140 -6.42 -9.56 2.24
CA PHE A 140 -5.40 -10.58 2.04
C PHE A 140 -5.96 -11.84 1.38
N ASP A 141 -7.09 -12.35 1.85
CA ASP A 141 -7.72 -13.57 1.34
C ASP A 141 -8.16 -13.43 -0.14
N LEU A 142 -8.61 -12.24 -0.54
CA LEU A 142 -8.99 -11.92 -1.93
C LEU A 142 -7.78 -11.64 -2.85
N ARG A 143 -6.57 -11.60 -2.29
CA ARG A 143 -5.34 -11.21 -3.00
C ARG A 143 -5.46 -9.86 -3.71
N CYS A 144 -6.16 -8.96 -3.02
CA CYS A 144 -6.09 -7.53 -3.32
C CYS A 144 -4.65 -7.01 -3.03
#